data_AF-A0A432WM32-F1
#
_entry.id   AF-A0A432WM32-F1
#
_cell.length_a   1.000
_cell.length_b   1.000
_cell.length_c   1.000
_cell.angle_alpha   90.00
_cell.angle_beta   90.00
_cell.angle_gamma   90.00
#
_symmetry.space_group_name_H-M   'P 1'
#
loop_
_entity.id
_entity.type
_entity.pdbx_description
1 polymer ?
#
loop_
_entity_poly.entity_id
_entity_poly.type
_entity_poly.pdbx_seq_one_letter_code
_entity_poly.pdbx_strand_id
1 'polypeptide(L)'
;MDRRFHIIYQELIELYRASLATGSRFPFLERRIRSEASLKSLAIVTEAVDQAVSSLEGKYSLRADAYLFLIVNIHQMVALPLAQHDSPVVLNDEIEQGIRRDTETIIRMAAESAGDRHDIPASHVLWGASKVLNELNLKSWRIWDRD
;
A
#
# COMPACT_ATOMS: atom_id res chain seq x y z
N MET A 1 -6.16 21.28 0.82
CA MET A 1 -5.47 20.02 1.22
C MET A 1 -4.84 20.27 2.59
N ASP A 2 -5.18 19.49 3.61
CA ASP A 2 -4.68 19.69 4.99
C ASP A 2 -3.16 19.47 5.05
N ARG A 3 -2.46 20.38 5.75
CA ARG A 3 -0.99 20.47 5.85
C ARG A 3 -0.35 19.17 6.37
N ARG A 4 -1.09 18.38 7.16
CA ARG A 4 -0.65 17.09 7.70
C ARG A 4 -0.41 16.05 6.60
N PHE A 5 -1.24 16.02 5.57
CA PHE A 5 -1.05 15.10 4.44
C PHE A 5 0.19 15.46 3.62
N HIS A 6 0.47 16.76 3.43
CA HIS A 6 1.66 17.19 2.68
C HIS A 6 2.97 16.72 3.36
N ILE A 7 3.03 16.80 4.69
CA ILE A 7 4.20 16.36 5.47
C ILE A 7 4.41 14.85 5.30
N ILE A 8 3.33 14.06 5.36
CA ILE A 8 3.37 12.61 5.18
C ILE A 8 3.86 12.23 3.78
N TYR A 9 3.36 12.89 2.73
CA TYR A 9 3.83 12.64 1.35
C TYR A 9 5.30 13.05 1.16
N GLN A 10 5.74 14.16 1.77
CA GLN A 10 7.15 14.54 1.76
C GLN A 10 8.03 13.50 2.46
N GLU A 11 7.61 13.02 3.64
CA GLU A 11 8.34 12.00 4.39
C GLU A 11 8.45 10.67 3.61
N LEU A 12 7.39 10.24 2.94
CA LEU A 12 7.40 9.03 2.10
C LEU A 12 8.26 9.19 0.84
N ILE A 13 8.25 10.37 0.21
CA ILE A 13 9.15 10.68 -0.91
C ILE A 13 10.61 10.68 -0.46
N GLU A 14 10.93 11.22 0.72
CA GLU A 14 12.28 11.18 1.27
C GLU A 14 12.72 9.75 1.60
N LEU A 15 11.84 8.93 2.18
CA LEU A 15 12.09 7.52 2.46
C LEU A 15 12.35 6.72 1.18
N TYR A 16 11.57 6.97 0.13
CA TYR A 16 11.76 6.34 -1.17
C TYR A 16 13.07 6.77 -1.86
N ARG A 17 13.42 8.06 -1.80
CA ARG A 17 14.71 8.53 -2.31
C ARG A 17 15.88 7.85 -1.58
N ALA A 18 15.75 7.62 -0.28
CA ALA A 18 16.75 6.93 0.50
C ALA A 18 16.86 5.42 0.16
N SER A 19 15.74 4.75 -0.15
CA SER A 19 15.77 3.34 -0.57
C SER A 19 16.40 3.14 -1.94
N LEU A 20 16.12 4.04 -2.89
CA LEU A 20 16.78 4.04 -4.20
C LEU A 20 18.30 4.23 -4.10
N ALA A 21 18.78 5.05 -3.16
CA ALA A 21 20.20 5.37 -3.01
C ALA A 21 21.02 4.24 -2.35
N THR A 22 20.39 3.38 -1.56
CA THR A 22 21.09 2.37 -0.75
C THR A 22 20.97 0.95 -1.28
N GLY A 23 20.09 0.69 -2.26
CA GLY A 23 19.83 -0.66 -2.80
C GLY A 23 19.17 -1.62 -1.78
N SER A 24 19.04 -1.18 -0.52
CA SER A 24 18.26 -1.84 0.52
C SER A 24 16.85 -1.26 0.50
N ARG A 25 15.84 -2.12 0.51
CA ARG A 25 14.45 -1.67 0.30
C ARG A 25 14.01 -0.63 1.34
N PHE A 26 14.46 -0.69 2.59
CA PHE A 26 14.13 0.32 3.61
C PHE A 26 15.05 0.32 4.86
N PRO A 27 16.32 0.74 4.77
CA PRO A 27 17.23 0.68 5.92
C PRO A 27 16.96 1.72 7.03
N PHE A 28 16.10 2.72 6.80
CA PHE A 28 15.91 3.87 7.70
C PHE A 28 14.52 3.99 8.37
N LEU A 29 13.66 2.98 8.22
CA LEU A 29 12.29 3.02 8.74
C LEU A 29 12.23 3.21 10.27
N GLU A 30 13.23 2.74 11.01
CA GLU A 30 13.25 2.79 12.48
C GLU A 30 13.26 4.21 13.09
N ARG A 31 13.73 5.24 12.38
CA ARG A 31 13.96 6.58 12.99
C ARG A 31 12.85 7.61 12.79
N ARG A 32 11.96 7.45 11.80
CA ARG A 32 10.99 8.51 11.44
C ARG A 32 9.53 8.13 11.61
N ILE A 33 9.25 6.84 11.76
CA ILE A 33 7.92 6.42 12.13
C ILE A 33 7.72 6.65 13.62
N ARG A 34 6.82 7.58 13.96
CA ARG A 34 6.66 8.11 15.33
C ARG A 34 6.06 7.12 16.33
N SER A 35 5.51 5.99 15.87
CA SER A 35 4.91 4.97 16.72
C SER A 35 5.11 3.56 16.16
N GLU A 36 5.28 2.58 17.05
CA GLU A 36 5.37 1.16 16.72
C GLU A 36 4.19 0.68 15.84
N ALA A 37 2.99 1.23 16.08
CA ALA A 37 1.79 0.95 15.30
C ALA A 37 1.91 1.39 13.83
N SER A 38 2.57 2.52 13.55
CA SER A 38 2.80 2.98 12.18
C SER A 38 3.89 2.16 11.49
N LEU A 39 4.86 1.61 12.24
CA LEU A 39 5.89 0.72 11.68
C LEU A 39 5.26 -0.60 11.28
N LYS A 40 4.46 -1.17 12.19
CA LYS A 40 3.76 -2.43 11.96
C LYS A 40 2.81 -2.34 10.76
N SER A 41 1.98 -1.30 10.70
CA SER A 41 1.03 -1.11 9.58
C SER A 41 1.73 -0.92 8.23
N LEU A 42 2.85 -0.20 8.19
CA LEU A 42 3.63 -0.08 6.96
C LEU A 42 4.28 -1.42 6.54
N ALA A 43 4.78 -2.20 7.50
CA ALA A 43 5.36 -3.52 7.25
C ALA A 43 4.32 -4.47 6.63
N ILE A 44 3.10 -4.48 7.15
CA ILE A 44 1.97 -5.28 6.62
C ILE A 44 1.69 -4.93 5.16
N VAL A 45 1.62 -3.64 4.83
CA VAL A 45 1.37 -3.20 3.44
C VAL A 45 2.53 -3.55 2.52
N THR A 46 3.76 -3.35 2.97
CA THR A 46 4.96 -3.68 2.20
C THR A 46 5.01 -5.17 1.87
N GLU A 47 4.75 -6.01 2.87
CA GLU A 47 4.70 -7.47 2.71
C GLU A 47 3.56 -7.89 1.78
N ALA A 48 2.38 -7.27 1.90
CA ALA A 48 1.25 -7.54 1.02
C ALA A 48 1.59 -7.24 -0.46
N VAL A 49 2.26 -6.11 -0.73
CA VAL A 49 2.69 -5.76 -2.10
C VAL A 49 3.75 -6.74 -2.59
N ASP A 50 4.76 -7.06 -1.77
CA ASP A 50 5.84 -7.98 -2.16
C ASP A 50 5.31 -9.40 -2.47
N GLN A 51 4.36 -9.88 -1.68
CA GLN A 51 3.70 -11.17 -1.91
C GLN A 51 2.86 -11.17 -3.19
N ALA A 52 2.07 -10.11 -3.41
CA ALA A 52 1.25 -9.97 -4.60
C ALA A 52 2.09 -9.83 -5.89
N VAL A 53 3.27 -9.20 -5.83
CA VAL A 53 4.21 -9.18 -6.96
C VAL A 53 4.78 -10.57 -7.21
N SER A 54 5.12 -11.29 -6.14
CA SER A 54 5.65 -12.66 -6.25
C SER A 54 4.64 -13.64 -6.84
N SER A 55 3.33 -13.42 -6.62
CA SER A 55 2.27 -14.26 -7.19
C SER A 55 2.02 -14.03 -8.69
N LEU A 56 2.65 -13.02 -9.31
CA LEU A 56 2.61 -12.80 -10.76
C LEU A 56 3.56 -13.72 -11.55
N GLU A 57 4.21 -14.68 -10.89
CA GLU A 57 5.10 -15.70 -11.47
C GLU A 57 6.23 -15.12 -12.34
N GLY A 58 6.66 -13.87 -12.06
CA GLY A 58 7.70 -13.18 -12.82
C GLY A 58 7.29 -12.74 -14.23
N LYS A 59 6.02 -12.93 -14.62
CA LYS A 59 5.51 -12.48 -15.93
C LYS A 59 5.44 -10.96 -16.02
N TYR A 60 5.14 -10.29 -14.91
CA TYR A 60 4.99 -8.84 -14.86
C TYR A 60 5.96 -8.22 -13.86
N SER A 61 6.54 -7.08 -14.22
CA SER A 61 7.33 -6.24 -13.34
C SER A 61 6.46 -5.13 -12.77
N LEU A 62 6.45 -4.97 -11.44
CA LEU A 62 5.82 -3.82 -10.81
C LEU A 62 6.83 -2.67 -10.77
N ARG A 63 6.54 -1.59 -11.50
CA ARG A 63 7.44 -0.44 -11.61
C ARG A 63 7.52 0.30 -10.28
N ALA A 64 8.65 0.95 -10.02
CA ALA A 64 8.92 1.55 -8.71
C ALA A 64 7.93 2.65 -8.29
N ASP A 65 7.37 3.40 -9.25
CA ASP A 65 6.28 4.36 -9.01
C ASP A 65 4.97 3.67 -8.61
N ALA A 66 4.64 2.53 -9.22
CA ALA A 66 3.45 1.73 -8.89
C ALA A 66 3.57 1.12 -7.50
N TYR A 67 4.74 0.59 -7.18
CA TYR A 67 5.08 0.08 -5.86
C TYR A 67 4.92 1.16 -4.79
N LEU A 68 5.50 2.34 -5.02
CA LEU A 68 5.37 3.48 -4.11
C LEU A 68 3.91 3.93 -3.99
N PHE A 69 3.18 4.00 -5.11
CA PHE A 69 1.77 4.38 -5.11
C PHE A 69 0.94 3.45 -4.23
N LEU A 70 1.12 2.13 -4.34
CA LEU A 70 0.42 1.14 -3.52
C LEU A 70 0.75 1.30 -2.04
N ILE A 71 2.04 1.32 -1.70
CA ILE A 71 2.47 1.43 -0.31
C ILE A 71 1.92 2.69 0.32
N VAL A 72 2.07 3.84 -0.34
CA VAL A 72 1.63 5.13 0.20
C VAL A 72 0.12 5.13 0.39
N ASN A 73 -0.65 4.75 -0.63
CA ASN A 73 -2.11 4.89 -0.55
C ASN A 73 -2.73 3.85 0.38
N ILE A 74 -2.33 2.57 0.34
CA ILE A 74 -2.90 1.54 1.23
C ILE A 74 -2.48 1.80 2.68
N HIS A 75 -1.22 2.19 2.93
CA HIS A 75 -0.79 2.54 4.28
C HIS A 75 -1.57 3.74 4.82
N GLN A 76 -1.64 4.84 4.07
CA GLN A 76 -2.24 6.09 4.57
C GLN A 76 -3.76 6.04 4.63
N MET A 77 -4.42 5.39 3.68
CA MET A 77 -5.87 5.37 3.61
C MET A 77 -6.50 4.23 4.40
N VAL A 78 -5.71 3.22 4.80
CA VAL A 78 -6.26 2.01 5.39
C VAL A 78 -5.45 1.55 6.60
N ALA A 79 -4.22 1.10 6.42
CA ALA A 79 -3.50 0.39 7.48
C ALA A 79 -3.15 1.31 8.67
N LEU A 80 -2.76 2.56 8.40
CA LEU A 80 -2.44 3.53 9.44
C LEU A 80 -3.69 3.94 10.25
N PRO A 81 -4.83 4.33 9.62
CA PRO A 81 -6.09 4.55 10.35
C PRO A 81 -6.54 3.36 11.21
N LEU A 82 -6.36 2.12 10.75
CA LEU A 82 -6.71 0.90 11.50
C LEU A 82 -5.75 0.60 12.68
N ALA A 83 -4.53 1.14 12.61
CA ALA A 83 -3.52 0.99 13.66
C ALA A 83 -3.62 2.08 14.75
N GLN A 84 -4.50 3.06 14.61
CA GLN A 84 -4.73 4.08 15.63
C GLN A 84 -5.63 3.55 16.75
N HIS A 85 -5.37 3.97 17.98
CA HIS A 85 -6.12 3.51 19.16
C HIS A 85 -7.60 3.94 19.12
N ASP A 86 -7.92 5.05 18.46
CA ASP A 86 -9.28 5.58 18.29
C ASP A 86 -9.99 5.05 17.04
N SER A 87 -9.40 4.04 16.36
CA SER A 87 -10.05 3.41 15.21
C SER A 87 -11.30 2.65 15.63
N PRO A 88 -12.42 2.75 14.89
CA PRO A 88 -13.62 1.95 15.15
C PRO A 88 -13.38 0.45 14.93
N VAL A 89 -12.30 0.09 14.23
CA VAL A 89 -11.92 -1.28 13.91
C VAL A 89 -10.46 -1.49 14.26
N VAL A 90 -10.16 -2.54 15.03
CA VAL A 90 -8.80 -2.87 15.46
C VAL A 90 -8.12 -3.73 14.40
N LEU A 91 -6.92 -3.34 13.99
CA LEU A 91 -6.05 -4.14 13.14
C LEU A 91 -5.80 -5.53 13.75
N ASN A 92 -6.28 -6.57 13.08
CA ASN A 92 -6.17 -7.98 13.46
C ASN A 92 -5.79 -8.84 12.24
N ASP A 93 -5.54 -10.14 12.47
CA ASP A 93 -5.10 -11.06 11.41
C ASP A 93 -6.08 -11.15 10.23
N GLU A 94 -7.39 -11.03 10.48
CA GLU A 94 -8.42 -11.06 9.42
C GLU A 94 -8.29 -9.84 8.49
N ILE A 95 -8.10 -8.67 9.06
CA ILE A 95 -7.89 -7.42 8.33
C ILE A 95 -6.55 -7.43 7.61
N GLU A 96 -5.50 -7.94 8.25
CA GLU A 96 -4.19 -8.10 7.60
C GLU A 96 -4.30 -9.02 6.37
N GLN A 97 -5.05 -10.13 6.47
CA GLN A 97 -5.35 -10.98 5.31
C GLN A 97 -6.20 -10.27 4.25
N GLY A 98 -7.17 -9.46 4.66
CA GLY A 98 -7.97 -8.65 3.74
C GLY A 98 -7.11 -7.66 2.96
N ILE A 99 -6.16 -6.97 3.62
CA ILE A 99 -5.21 -6.07 2.97
C ILE A 99 -4.37 -6.83 1.93
N ARG A 100 -3.89 -8.03 2.27
CA ARG A 100 -3.15 -8.89 1.33
C ARG A 100 -3.99 -9.25 0.11
N ARG A 101 -5.21 -9.76 0.31
CA ARG A 101 -6.12 -10.16 -0.78
C ARG A 101 -6.50 -8.97 -1.68
N ASP A 102 -6.78 -7.82 -1.09
CA ASP A 102 -7.15 -6.61 -1.83
C ASP A 102 -5.97 -6.09 -2.64
N THR A 103 -4.76 -6.10 -2.06
CA THR A 103 -3.52 -5.73 -2.77
C THR A 103 -3.26 -6.65 -3.96
N GLU A 104 -3.42 -7.96 -3.76
CA GLU A 104 -3.30 -8.95 -4.83
C GLU A 104 -4.32 -8.73 -5.94
N THR A 105 -5.58 -8.50 -5.57
CA THR A 105 -6.68 -8.26 -6.52
C THR A 105 -6.42 -7.01 -7.37
N ILE A 106 -5.97 -5.91 -6.74
CA ILE A 106 -5.60 -4.68 -7.43
C ILE A 106 -4.44 -4.92 -8.41
N ILE A 107 -3.37 -5.57 -7.96
CA ILE A 107 -2.19 -5.82 -8.78
C ILE A 107 -2.51 -6.76 -9.95
N ARG A 108 -3.31 -7.80 -9.72
CA ARG A 108 -3.75 -8.73 -10.76
C ARG A 108 -4.53 -8.01 -11.85
N MET A 109 -5.49 -7.16 -11.47
CA MET A 109 -6.24 -6.33 -12.41
C MET A 109 -5.34 -5.30 -13.14
N ALA A 110 -4.33 -4.76 -12.45
CA ALA A 110 -3.34 -3.89 -13.08
C ALA A 110 -2.46 -4.62 -14.10
N ALA A 111 -2.13 -5.89 -13.84
CA ALA A 111 -1.38 -6.75 -14.75
C ALA A 111 -2.14 -7.05 -16.05
N GLU A 112 -3.48 -7.22 -15.98
CA GLU A 112 -4.32 -7.35 -17.17
C GLU A 112 -4.22 -6.12 -18.09
N SER A 113 -4.04 -4.93 -17.50
CA SER A 113 -3.85 -3.68 -18.25
C SER A 113 -2.44 -3.52 -18.84
N ALA A 114 -1.45 -4.21 -18.27
CA ALA A 114 -0.08 -4.15 -18.77
C ALA A 114 0.09 -4.87 -20.11
N GLY A 115 -0.78 -5.83 -20.43
CA GLY A 115 -0.75 -6.58 -21.70
C GLY A 115 0.65 -7.11 -22.01
N ASP A 116 1.09 -6.91 -23.25
CA ASP A 116 2.40 -7.37 -23.74
C ASP A 116 3.60 -6.55 -23.24
N ARG A 117 3.37 -5.41 -22.57
CA ARG A 117 4.47 -4.59 -22.05
C ARG A 117 5.11 -5.20 -20.81
N HIS A 118 4.41 -6.12 -20.13
CA HIS A 118 4.89 -6.83 -18.94
C HIS A 118 5.41 -5.90 -17.82
N ASP A 119 5.02 -4.63 -17.84
CA ASP A 119 5.44 -3.58 -16.89
C ASP A 119 4.21 -2.85 -16.37
N ILE A 120 4.09 -2.73 -15.06
CA ILE A 120 2.93 -2.19 -14.35
C ILE A 120 3.30 -0.82 -13.76
N PRO A 121 2.99 0.30 -14.43
CA PRO A 121 3.12 1.65 -13.90
C PRO A 121 1.99 2.00 -12.92
N ALA A 122 2.15 3.10 -12.16
CA ALA A 122 1.14 3.55 -11.20
C ALA A 122 -0.23 3.82 -11.82
N SER A 123 -0.27 4.23 -13.09
CA SER A 123 -1.52 4.42 -13.84
C SER A 123 -2.32 3.12 -14.01
N HIS A 124 -1.66 1.98 -14.20
CA HIS A 124 -2.33 0.68 -14.31
C HIS A 124 -2.85 0.22 -12.96
N VAL A 125 -2.11 0.48 -11.88
CA VAL A 125 -2.60 0.22 -10.52
C VAL A 125 -3.84 1.04 -10.23
N LEU A 126 -3.82 2.35 -10.53
CA LEU A 126 -4.98 3.23 -10.33
C LEU A 126 -6.20 2.73 -11.11
N TRP A 127 -5.99 2.34 -12.37
CA TRP A 127 -7.05 1.79 -13.20
C TRP A 127 -7.57 0.46 -12.64
N GLY A 128 -6.67 -0.45 -12.25
CA GLY A 128 -7.03 -1.74 -11.68
C GLY A 128 -7.84 -1.60 -10.41
N ALA A 129 -7.38 -0.75 -9.49
CA ALA A 129 -8.11 -0.42 -8.27
C ALA A 129 -9.51 0.14 -8.56
N SER A 130 -9.67 0.98 -9.57
CA SER A 130 -10.99 1.52 -9.96
C SER A 130 -11.97 0.45 -10.44
N LYS A 131 -11.47 -0.63 -11.07
CA LYS A 131 -12.30 -1.73 -11.58
C LYS A 131 -12.77 -2.66 -10.48
N VAL A 132 -11.89 -2.97 -9.53
CA VAL A 132 -12.19 -3.91 -8.44
C VAL A 132 -12.70 -3.20 -7.19
N LEU A 133 -12.90 -1.88 -7.23
CA LEU A 133 -13.24 -1.06 -6.06
C LEU A 133 -14.44 -1.57 -5.26
N ASN A 134 -15.41 -2.23 -5.90
CA ASN A 134 -16.61 -2.79 -5.24
C ASN A 134 -16.39 -4.18 -4.64
N GLU A 135 -15.31 -4.86 -5.01
CA GLU A 135 -14.93 -6.20 -4.55
C GLU A 135 -13.93 -6.16 -3.37
N LEU A 136 -13.35 -4.98 -3.11
CA LEU A 136 -12.37 -4.76 -2.06
C LEU A 136 -13.00 -4.83 -0.66
N ASN A 137 -12.42 -5.66 0.20
CA ASN A 137 -12.73 -5.75 1.63
C ASN A 137 -12.51 -4.41 2.35
N LEU A 138 -11.57 -3.58 1.89
CA LEU A 138 -11.24 -2.27 2.46
C LEU A 138 -12.47 -1.34 2.57
N LYS A 139 -13.50 -1.52 1.73
CA LYS A 139 -14.77 -0.76 1.83
C LYS A 139 -15.64 -1.17 3.01
N SER A 140 -15.57 -2.43 3.41
CA SER A 140 -16.46 -3.00 4.43
C SER A 140 -16.10 -2.56 5.85
N TRP A 141 -14.85 -2.15 6.07
CA TRP A 141 -14.32 -1.84 7.40
C TRP A 141 -14.68 -0.46 7.93
N ARG A 142 -15.47 0.33 7.18
CA ARG A 142 -16.02 1.64 7.61
C ARG A 142 -15.01 2.53 8.35
N ILE A 143 -13.76 2.51 7.89
CA ILE A 143 -12.60 3.16 8.52
C ILE A 143 -12.82 4.68 8.68
N TRP A 144 -13.69 5.25 7.84
CA TRP A 144 -13.97 6.67 7.76
C TRP A 144 -15.37 7.06 8.26
N ASP A 145 -16.23 6.09 8.58
CA ASP A 145 -17.54 6.40 9.16
C ASP A 145 -17.33 6.63 10.65
N ARG A 146 -17.40 7.89 11.06
CA ARG A 146 -17.62 8.27 12.45
C ARG A 146 -19.12 8.41 12.64
N ASP A 147 -19.67 7.71 13.63
CA ASP A 147 -21.02 8.00 14.14
C ASP A 147 -21.15 9.47 14.54
#